data_AF-A0AAV1Z2D7-F1
#
_entry.id   AF-A0AAV1Z2D7-F1
#
_cell.length_a   1.000
_cell.length_b   1.000
_cell.length_c   1.000
_cell.angle_alpha   90.00
_cell.angle_beta   90.00
_cell.angle_gamma   90.00
#
_symmetry.space_group_name_H-M   'P 1'
#
loop_
_entity.id
_entity.type
_entity.pdbx_description
1 polymer ?
#
loop_
_entity_poly.entity_id
_entity_poly.type
_entity_poly.pdbx_seq_one_letter_code
_entity_poly.pdbx_strand_id
1 'polypeptide(L)'
;MGRQNCVIIVLEPTGIPLKFAFLPEKLKELQYSTHIIGKWHLGHCNKSYTPMFRGFDSFLGFYYAETDYYKHTIEKSVQVWKELIDFHRNIYPTDDYRGIYSTEVMKNAVTELLSRSDPDVPLFLYL
;
A
#
# COMPACT_ATOMS: atom_id res chain seq x y z
N MET A 1 -4.56 -17.48 5.74
CA MET A 1 -6.01 -17.34 5.47
C MET A 1 -6.17 -16.59 4.15
N GLY A 2 -7.04 -17.08 3.26
CA GLY A 2 -7.44 -16.38 2.02
C GLY A 2 -8.96 -16.33 1.92
N ARG A 3 -9.54 -15.37 1.20
CA ARG A 3 -10.99 -15.31 0.98
C ARG A 3 -11.40 -16.36 -0.07
N GLN A 4 -12.51 -17.07 0.19
CA GLN A 4 -13.07 -18.07 -0.74
C GLN A 4 -14.25 -17.53 -1.58
N ASN A 5 -14.82 -16.38 -1.20
CA ASN A 5 -16.07 -15.89 -1.79
C ASN A 5 -15.86 -14.78 -2.84
N CYS A 6 -14.83 -13.94 -2.71
CA CYS A 6 -14.41 -12.91 -3.67
C CYS A 6 -13.13 -12.18 -3.18
N VAL A 7 -12.55 -11.32 -4.02
CA VAL A 7 -11.55 -10.33 -3.61
C VAL A 7 -12.18 -9.22 -2.76
N ILE A 8 -11.38 -8.47 -2.02
CA ILE A 8 -11.85 -7.24 -1.36
C ILE A 8 -12.16 -6.21 -2.44
N ILE A 9 -13.42 -5.79 -2.53
CA ILE A 9 -13.88 -4.79 -3.51
C ILE A 9 -13.79 -3.35 -2.96
N VAL A 10 -13.87 -2.37 -3.85
CA VAL A 10 -13.82 -0.94 -3.49
C VAL A 10 -14.95 -0.61 -2.51
N LEU A 11 -14.64 0.08 -1.41
CA LEU A 11 -15.57 0.45 -0.33
C LEU A 11 -16.16 -0.72 0.49
N GLU A 12 -15.69 -1.95 0.31
CA GLU A 12 -16.12 -3.05 1.18
C GLU A 12 -15.61 -2.82 2.62
N PRO A 13 -16.48 -2.86 3.65
CA PRO A 13 -16.08 -2.60 5.03
C PRO A 13 -15.36 -3.81 5.66
N THR A 14 -14.33 -4.33 4.99
CA THR A 14 -13.62 -5.54 5.39
C THR A 14 -12.12 -5.44 5.17
N GLY A 15 -11.39 -6.33 5.83
CA GLY A 15 -9.94 -6.43 5.80
C GLY A 15 -9.46 -7.55 6.71
N ILE A 16 -8.15 -7.80 6.73
CA ILE A 16 -7.59 -8.81 7.62
C ILE A 16 -7.85 -8.40 9.09
N PRO A 17 -8.46 -9.27 9.92
CA PRO A 17 -8.82 -8.91 11.29
C PRO A 17 -7.64 -8.35 12.08
N LEU A 18 -7.88 -7.27 12.82
CA LEU A 18 -6.84 -6.52 13.55
C LEU A 18 -6.19 -7.33 14.68
N LYS A 19 -6.81 -8.43 15.12
CA LYS A 19 -6.24 -9.35 16.12
C LYS A 19 -5.03 -10.14 15.62
N PHE A 20 -4.81 -10.19 14.30
CA PHE A 20 -3.66 -10.87 13.71
C PHE A 20 -2.54 -9.87 13.46
N ALA A 21 -1.44 -10.03 14.19
CA ALA A 21 -0.23 -9.24 13.98
C ALA A 21 0.38 -9.55 12.62
N PHE A 22 0.80 -8.52 11.89
CA PHE A 22 1.58 -8.67 10.67
C PHE A 22 3.06 -8.78 10.97
N LEU A 23 3.81 -9.42 10.06
CA LEU A 23 5.27 -9.52 10.14
C LEU A 23 5.96 -8.16 10.42
N PRO A 24 5.67 -7.07 9.69
CA PRO A 24 6.23 -5.75 9.99
C PRO A 24 5.96 -5.26 11.42
N GLU A 25 4.80 -5.57 12.02
CA GLU A 25 4.51 -5.20 13.42
C GLU A 25 5.52 -5.86 14.37
N LYS A 26 5.88 -7.13 14.12
CA LYS A 26 6.88 -7.87 14.89
C LYS A 26 8.31 -7.47 14.60
N LEU A 27 8.63 -7.12 13.36
CA LEU A 27 9.96 -6.61 13.02
C LEU A 27 10.21 -5.22 13.60
N LYS A 28 9.17 -4.38 13.69
CA LYS A 28 9.25 -3.07 14.34
C LYS A 28 9.53 -3.17 15.84
N GLU A 29 8.99 -4.17 16.53
CA GLU A 29 9.37 -4.50 17.92
C GLU A 29 10.87 -4.82 18.06
N LEU A 30 11.52 -5.30 17.00
CA LEU A 30 12.95 -5.60 16.91
C LEU A 30 13.77 -4.45 16.26
N GLN A 31 13.21 -3.23 16.22
CA GLN A 31 13.87 -2.02 15.70
C GLN A 31 14.21 -2.07 14.20
N TYR A 32 13.49 -2.90 13.41
CA TYR A 32 13.58 -2.79 11.95
C TYR A 32 12.90 -1.52 11.45
N SER A 33 13.51 -0.90 10.44
CA SER A 33 12.83 0.07 9.59
C SER A 33 11.97 -0.67 8.58
N THR A 34 10.66 -0.42 8.58
CA THR A 34 9.68 -1.24 7.85
C THR A 34 9.01 -0.45 6.74
N HIS A 35 9.09 -0.94 5.51
CA HIS A 35 8.59 -0.22 4.34
C HIS A 35 7.80 -1.15 3.43
N ILE A 36 6.74 -0.62 2.82
CA ILE A 36 6.01 -1.27 1.75
C ILE A 36 5.95 -0.36 0.52
N ILE A 37 6.27 -0.92 -0.63
CA ILE A 37 6.14 -0.26 -1.93
C ILE A 37 5.31 -1.18 -2.81
N GLY A 38 4.20 -0.71 -3.37
CA GLY A 38 3.35 -1.49 -4.27
C GLY A 38 1.96 -1.77 -3.73
N LYS A 39 1.47 -2.99 -3.95
CA LYS A 39 0.07 -3.35 -3.73
C LYS A 39 -0.19 -3.71 -2.27
N TRP A 40 -1.27 -3.17 -1.70
CA TRP A 40 -1.76 -3.58 -0.38
C TRP A 40 -2.83 -4.67 -0.42
N HIS A 41 -4.07 -4.33 -0.80
CA HIS A 41 -5.21 -5.23 -0.96
C HIS A 41 -5.56 -6.13 0.26
N LEU A 42 -5.22 -5.71 1.49
CA LEU A 42 -5.57 -6.42 2.73
C LEU A 42 -6.67 -5.70 3.56
N GLY A 43 -7.32 -4.70 2.96
CA GLY A 43 -8.39 -3.89 3.53
C GLY A 43 -8.02 -2.43 3.63
N HIS A 44 -8.96 -1.53 3.33
CA HIS A 44 -8.74 -0.08 3.38
C HIS A 44 -10.01 0.69 3.79
N CYS A 45 -10.94 0.02 4.47
CA CYS A 45 -12.22 0.60 4.89
C CYS A 45 -12.08 1.66 5.99
N ASN A 46 -10.98 1.64 6.75
CA ASN A 46 -10.56 2.70 7.66
C ASN A 46 -9.04 2.66 7.84
N LYS A 47 -8.49 3.68 8.52
CA LYS A 47 -7.04 3.83 8.74
C LYS A 47 -6.39 2.60 9.37
N SER A 48 -7.02 1.95 10.34
CA SER A 48 -6.49 0.76 11.03
C SER A 48 -6.23 -0.43 10.11
N TYR A 49 -6.86 -0.48 8.94
CA TYR A 49 -6.61 -1.52 7.94
C TYR A 49 -5.54 -1.15 6.91
N THR A 50 -5.04 0.09 6.90
CA THR A 50 -4.01 0.55 5.95
C THR A 50 -2.59 0.18 6.40
N PRO A 51 -1.60 0.09 5.49
CA PRO A 51 -0.26 -0.42 5.81
C PRO A 51 0.43 0.30 6.98
N MET A 52 0.29 1.62 7.04
CA MET A 52 0.89 2.48 8.08
C MET A 52 0.40 2.15 9.50
N PHE A 53 -0.79 1.54 9.61
CA PHE A 53 -1.37 1.11 10.89
C PHE A 53 -1.25 -0.41 11.10
N ARG A 54 -0.54 -1.10 10.20
CA ARG A 54 -0.27 -2.54 10.21
C ARG A 54 1.22 -2.84 10.21
N GLY A 55 1.98 -1.97 10.88
CA GLY A 55 3.39 -2.18 11.22
C GLY A 55 4.39 -1.50 10.30
N PHE A 56 3.99 -0.87 9.19
CA PHE A 56 4.90 -0.21 8.27
C PHE A 56 5.15 1.27 8.62
N ASP A 57 6.40 1.72 8.49
CA ASP A 57 6.83 3.11 8.70
C ASP A 57 6.65 4.00 7.47
N SER A 58 6.61 3.42 6.28
CA SER A 58 6.23 4.15 5.06
C SER A 58 5.48 3.27 4.08
N PHE A 59 4.62 3.91 3.29
CA PHE A 59 3.92 3.28 2.17
C PHE A 59 4.02 4.12 0.91
N LEU A 60 4.27 3.47 -0.23
CA LEU A 60 4.02 4.06 -1.55
C LEU A 60 3.37 3.02 -2.45
N GLY A 61 2.19 3.29 -2.96
CA GLY A 61 1.52 2.35 -3.85
C GLY A 61 0.02 2.49 -3.78
N PHE A 62 -0.71 1.40 -3.95
CA PHE A 62 -2.17 1.44 -4.08
C PHE A 62 -2.88 0.43 -3.17
N TYR A 63 -4.09 0.78 -2.73
CA TYR A 63 -4.83 -0.03 -1.77
C TYR A 63 -5.66 -1.12 -2.42
N TYR A 64 -6.13 -0.90 -3.63
CA TYR A 64 -7.05 -1.77 -4.32
C TYR A 64 -6.37 -2.99 -4.99
N ALA A 65 -7.19 -3.86 -5.58
CA ALA A 65 -6.74 -5.06 -6.26
C ALA A 65 -5.93 -4.75 -7.52
N GLU A 66 -6.28 -3.65 -8.17
CA GLU A 66 -5.82 -3.23 -9.47
C GLU A 66 -5.77 -1.70 -9.52
N THR A 67 -4.98 -1.17 -10.43
CA THR A 67 -4.90 0.26 -10.72
C THR A 67 -4.46 0.42 -12.16
N ASP A 68 -4.84 1.53 -12.80
CA ASP A 68 -4.21 1.93 -14.06
C ASP A 68 -2.70 2.16 -13.85
N TYR A 69 -1.89 1.67 -14.78
CA TYR A 69 -0.43 1.71 -14.67
C TYR A 69 0.19 3.10 -14.88
N TYR A 70 -0.52 4.04 -15.49
CA TYR A 70 -0.01 5.38 -15.77
C TYR A 70 -0.83 6.46 -15.07
N LYS A 71 -2.15 6.29 -14.97
CA LYS A 71 -3.04 7.24 -14.28
C LYS A 71 -3.09 7.01 -12.78
N HIS A 72 -2.81 5.78 -12.34
CA HIS A 72 -2.94 5.33 -10.96
C HIS A 72 -4.34 5.56 -10.37
N THR A 73 -5.33 5.42 -11.24
CA THR A 73 -6.75 5.51 -10.90
C THR A 73 -7.40 4.14 -11.00
N ILE A 74 -8.48 3.98 -10.26
CA ILE A 74 -9.42 2.87 -10.42
C ILE A 74 -10.65 3.36 -11.19
N GLU A 75 -11.03 2.62 -12.23
CA GLU A 75 -12.31 2.81 -12.90
C GLU A 75 -13.39 2.12 -12.09
N LYS A 76 -14.47 2.84 -11.75
CA LYS A 76 -15.58 2.25 -11.00
C LYS A 76 -16.59 1.57 -11.92
N SER A 77 -17.10 0.44 -11.44
CA SER A 77 -18.36 -0.16 -11.88
C SER A 77 -19.54 0.78 -11.63
N VAL A 78 -20.40 0.93 -12.65
CA VAL A 78 -21.81 1.41 -12.80
C VAL A 78 -22.36 2.58 -11.93
N GLN A 79 -21.89 2.82 -10.71
CA GLN A 79 -22.49 3.72 -9.72
C GLN A 79 -21.72 5.03 -9.50
N VAL A 80 -20.50 5.17 -10.02
CA VAL A 80 -19.69 6.40 -9.90
C VAL A 80 -19.01 6.69 -11.23
N TRP A 81 -19.45 7.74 -11.91
CA TRP A 81 -18.94 8.16 -13.24
C TRP A 81 -17.60 8.92 -13.19
N LYS A 82 -16.74 8.66 -12.20
CA LYS A 82 -15.49 9.40 -12.00
C LYS A 82 -14.35 8.48 -11.63
N GLU A 83 -13.22 8.63 -12.33
CA GLU A 83 -11.93 8.04 -11.96
C GLU A 83 -11.56 8.46 -10.54
N LEU A 84 -11.15 7.50 -9.71
CA LEU A 84 -10.67 7.76 -8.35
C LEU A 84 -9.19 7.45 -8.28
N ILE A 85 -8.41 8.36 -7.70
CA ILE A 85 -7.01 8.12 -7.40
C ILE A 85 -6.94 7.08 -6.28
N ASP A 86 -6.25 5.97 -6.54
CA ASP A 86 -5.98 4.92 -5.55
C ASP A 86 -4.48 4.80 -5.24
N PHE A 87 -3.65 5.69 -5.79
CA PHE A 87 -2.25 5.80 -5.39
C PHE A 87 -2.10 6.65 -4.14
N HIS A 88 -1.25 6.21 -3.22
CA HIS A 88 -1.01 6.85 -1.94
C HIS A 88 0.48 6.96 -1.64
N ARG A 89 0.85 8.09 -1.03
CA ARG A 89 2.10 8.26 -0.30
C ARG A 89 1.76 8.35 1.19
N ASN A 90 2.17 7.34 1.94
CA ASN A 90 1.76 7.08 3.31
C ASN A 90 0.22 6.99 3.45
N ILE A 91 -0.38 7.93 4.16
CA ILE A 91 -1.83 7.95 4.43
C ILE A 91 -2.60 8.85 3.45
N TYR A 92 -1.91 9.53 2.53
CA TYR A 92 -2.52 10.53 1.66
C TYR A 92 -2.57 10.02 0.22
N PRO A 93 -3.72 10.16 -0.48
CA PRO A 93 -3.78 9.91 -1.90
C PRO A 93 -2.90 10.94 -2.63
N THR A 94 -2.29 10.55 -3.75
CA THR A 94 -1.39 11.39 -4.54
C THR A 94 -1.60 11.16 -6.04
N ASP A 95 -1.61 12.24 -6.81
CA ASP A 95 -1.62 12.23 -8.29
C ASP A 95 -0.24 12.56 -8.88
N ASP A 96 0.79 12.69 -8.04
CA ASP A 96 2.11 13.23 -8.42
C ASP A 96 2.83 12.38 -9.47
N TYR A 97 2.42 11.12 -9.62
CA TYR A 97 3.03 10.16 -10.54
C TYR A 97 2.25 9.94 -11.83
N ARG A 98 1.17 10.69 -12.05
CA ARG A 98 0.36 10.57 -13.27
C ARG A 98 1.24 10.70 -14.52
N GLY A 99 1.10 9.74 -15.43
CA GLY A 99 1.88 9.65 -16.66
C GLY A 99 3.18 8.85 -16.52
N ILE A 100 3.55 8.41 -15.31
CA ILE A 100 4.72 7.55 -15.07
C ILE A 100 4.23 6.11 -14.90
N TYR A 101 4.90 5.16 -15.54
CA TYR A 101 4.55 3.75 -15.40
C TYR A 101 4.75 3.27 -13.94
N SER A 102 3.76 2.59 -13.35
CA SER A 102 3.74 2.20 -11.93
C SER A 102 5.02 1.48 -11.48
N THR A 103 5.55 0.56 -12.29
CA THR A 103 6.78 -0.17 -11.95
C THR A 103 8.00 0.75 -11.91
N GLU A 104 8.02 1.80 -12.74
CA GLU A 104 9.08 2.81 -12.72
C GLU A 104 9.00 3.66 -11.44
N VAL A 105 7.78 4.04 -11.03
CA VAL A 105 7.53 4.72 -9.74
C VAL A 105 8.03 3.87 -8.58
N MET A 106 7.67 2.57 -8.55
CA MET A 106 8.09 1.64 -7.51
C MET A 106 9.60 1.46 -7.48
N LYS A 107 10.24 1.24 -8.64
CA LYS A 107 11.70 1.13 -8.77
C LYS A 107 12.39 2.37 -8.20
N ASN A 108 11.95 3.56 -8.60
CA ASN A 108 12.54 4.82 -8.15
C ASN A 108 12.36 5.02 -6.64
N ALA A 109 11.20 4.63 -6.10
CA ALA A 109 10.95 4.67 -4.66
C ALA A 109 11.82 3.69 -3.86
N VAL A 110 12.11 2.51 -4.40
CA VAL A 110 13.06 1.55 -3.80
C VAL A 110 14.46 2.16 -3.79
N THR A 111 14.91 2.74 -4.90
CA THR A 111 16.22 3.41 -4.98
C THR A 111 16.31 4.58 -4.00
N GLU A 112 15.28 5.44 -3.94
CA GLU A 112 15.17 6.54 -2.98
C GLU A 112 15.28 6.02 -1.54
N LEU A 113 14.50 4.98 -1.20
CA LEU A 113 14.51 4.37 0.12
C LEU A 113 15.89 3.85 0.50
N LEU A 114 16.52 3.05 -0.36
CA LEU A 114 17.83 2.47 -0.08
C LEU A 114 18.91 3.56 0.06
N SER A 115 18.82 4.64 -0.72
CA SER A 115 19.79 5.75 -0.66
C SER A 115 19.75 6.54 0.65
N ARG A 116 18.60 6.58 1.32
CA ARG A 116 18.41 7.27 2.61
C ARG A 116 18.41 6.36 3.83
N SER A 117 18.57 5.04 3.61
CA SER A 117 18.51 4.06 4.70
C SER A 117 19.75 4.13 5.56
N ASP A 118 19.58 4.03 6.88
CA ASP A 118 20.67 3.95 7.83
C ASP A 118 21.27 2.53 7.83
N PRO A 119 22.57 2.34 7.52
CA PRO A 119 23.19 1.02 7.49
C PRO A 119 23.24 0.32 8.86
N ASP A 120 23.12 1.06 9.98
CA ASP A 120 23.12 0.50 11.32
C ASP A 120 21.72 0.01 11.76
N VAL A 121 20.67 0.36 11.00
CA VAL A 121 19.29 -0.05 11.27
C VAL A 121 18.87 -1.14 10.27
N PRO A 122 18.43 -2.33 10.73
CA PRO A 122 18.03 -3.38 9.82
C PRO A 122 16.75 -3.00 9.05
N LEU A 123 16.75 -3.25 7.75
CA LEU A 123 15.67 -2.85 6.84
C LEU A 123 14.78 -4.04 6.48
N PHE A 124 13.47 -3.87 6.57
CA PHE A 124 12.47 -4.74 5.99
C PHE A 124 11.69 -4.00 4.91
N LEU A 125 11.78 -4.48 3.66
CA LEU A 125 11.04 -3.96 2.52
C LEU A 125 10.10 -5.05 1.96
N TYR A 126 8.82 -4.73 1.88
CA TYR A 126 7.82 -5.49 1.13
C TYR A 126 7.59 -4.80 -0.23
N LEU A 127 7.84 -5.51 -1.32
CA LEU A 127 7.69 -5.03 -2.70
C LEU A 127 6.76 -5.96 -3.49
#